data_AF-A0A0J8QY65-F1
#
_entry.id   AF-A0A0J8QY65-F1
#
_cell.length_a   1.000
_cell.length_b   1.000
_cell.length_c   1.000
_cell.angle_alpha   90.00
_cell.angle_beta   90.00
_cell.angle_gamma   90.00
#
_symmetry.space_group_name_H-M   'P 1'
#
loop_
_entity.id
_entity.type
_entity.pdbx_description
1 polymer ?
#
loop_
_entity_poly.entity_id
_entity_poly.type
_entity_poly.pdbx_seq_one_letter_code
_entity_poly.pdbx_strand_id
1 'polypeptide(L)'
;MTSTPASEGDIGRIHRDRSVGPSPGCSLHQRRSSAQEEFRRAASLSTSSEHRVEFDDNRHAFRTSLSGDDQTDDEMALARPSISRQAESRSNVPLLKDERRGRQQNVPFVRGADSRAVSNASRRSSFRSKTPDYDSERATRRKYVIASFFLVLSLISFTVQTQTAVFIQQELGWDKPYCMLYMTHGSWVCLWPVQLLILRIQKRHLSWAAFWRRHVYLLRTTAQMVESQDLHLTSRESHKSPIPYIIRTTAIVTTALTVAGGSWYVAVNLTTGSDLTAIYNCSAFFAYAFSIPLLNDKLRFDKVFSVGVAIIGVIIVAYGGGHPDGIPPSETEAEKASNRTLGNLIIGAGSVLYGLYEVLYKRLACPPEGTSPGRGVIFANTFASLIGIFTLLVLWIPLPILHVFGWETFEWPQGEARWLLFISTISNATFSGSFLVLISLTSPVLSSVAALLTIFLVALVDWKWNNKELSGASITGGILIIIAFLLLSWSTYREMDEERRRRLEEEGSDAETDD
;
A
#
# COMPACT_ATOMS: atom_id res chain seq x y z
N MET A 1 27.41 35.90 44.25
CA MET A 1 27.66 36.80 45.40
C MET A 1 26.54 36.50 46.39
N THR A 2 26.73 35.93 47.58
CA THR A 2 27.90 35.63 48.45
C THR A 2 27.54 34.36 49.26
N SER A 3 28.38 33.32 49.44
CA SER A 3 29.44 33.17 50.48
C SER A 3 28.98 33.67 51.88
N THR A 4 29.06 32.98 53.02
CA THR A 4 29.88 31.82 53.53
C THR A 4 29.42 31.53 55.01
N PRO A 5 30.15 30.86 55.95
CA PRO A 5 30.81 29.52 56.00
C PRO A 5 30.63 28.73 57.35
N ALA A 6 31.37 27.60 57.48
CA ALA A 6 32.00 27.04 58.72
C ALA A 6 31.11 26.41 59.84
N SER A 7 31.59 25.56 60.78
CA SER A 7 32.95 25.01 61.13
C SER A 7 32.79 23.59 61.76
N GLU A 8 33.68 22.59 61.55
CA GLU A 8 34.86 22.15 62.36
C GLU A 8 34.63 21.10 63.49
N GLY A 9 35.72 20.36 63.82
CA GLY A 9 35.83 19.30 64.86
C GLY A 9 36.01 17.89 64.27
N ASP A 10 37.18 17.27 64.07
CA ASP A 10 38.55 17.32 64.63
C ASP A 10 38.85 16.37 65.81
N ILE A 11 40.09 15.81 65.81
CA ILE A 11 40.78 14.97 66.83
C ILE A 11 40.25 13.51 67.00
N GLY A 12 41.06 12.44 67.02
CA GLY A 12 42.50 12.26 66.71
C GLY A 12 43.16 11.02 67.38
N ARG A 13 44.39 10.66 66.93
CA ARG A 13 45.45 9.84 67.63
C ARG A 13 45.20 8.30 67.81
N ILE A 14 46.19 7.37 67.87
CA ILE A 14 47.68 7.36 67.75
C ILE A 14 48.22 5.90 67.51
N HIS A 15 49.39 5.74 66.84
CA HIS A 15 50.41 4.61 66.79
C HIS A 15 50.00 3.10 66.95
N ARG A 16 50.64 2.06 66.38
CA ARG A 16 51.98 1.76 65.77
C ARG A 16 51.90 0.37 65.06
N ASP A 17 52.88 -0.29 64.40
CA ASP A 17 54.27 -0.02 63.97
C ASP A 17 54.66 -0.93 62.75
N ARG A 18 55.86 -0.75 62.18
CA ARG A 18 56.75 -1.73 61.48
C ARG A 18 56.28 -2.60 60.29
N SER A 19 56.53 -2.06 59.09
CA SER A 19 57.49 -2.56 58.06
C SER A 19 57.59 -4.06 57.67
N VAL A 20 57.43 -4.35 56.35
CA VAL A 20 58.44 -4.87 55.37
C VAL A 20 57.70 -5.27 54.06
N GLY A 21 58.28 -5.01 52.87
CA GLY A 21 57.71 -5.41 51.54
C GLY A 21 58.12 -6.83 51.09
N PRO A 22 57.90 -7.28 49.83
CA PRO A 22 57.48 -6.55 48.62
C PRO A 22 56.31 -7.19 47.81
N SER A 23 55.96 -6.61 46.64
CA SER A 23 55.17 -7.22 45.53
C SER A 23 55.94 -8.41 44.88
N PRO A 24 55.35 -9.33 44.04
CA PRO A 24 54.14 -9.19 43.18
C PRO A 24 53.25 -10.47 43.00
N GLY A 25 52.25 -10.45 42.10
CA GLY A 25 51.90 -11.65 41.30
C GLY A 25 50.45 -12.22 41.29
N CYS A 26 49.70 -11.89 40.24
CA CYS A 26 48.69 -12.69 39.50
C CYS A 26 48.02 -13.96 40.12
N SER A 27 46.67 -13.96 40.23
CA SER A 27 45.78 -15.04 39.73
C SER A 27 44.29 -14.84 40.10
N LEU A 28 43.45 -14.39 39.14
CA LEU A 28 42.00 -14.30 39.34
C LEU A 28 41.23 -14.51 38.02
N HIS A 29 41.34 -15.71 37.43
CA HIS A 29 40.58 -16.04 36.20
C HIS A 29 39.92 -17.43 36.19
N GLN A 30 39.98 -18.18 37.31
CA GLN A 30 39.62 -19.60 37.37
C GLN A 30 38.50 -19.91 38.37
N ARG A 31 37.47 -19.06 38.42
CA ARG A 31 36.27 -19.29 39.28
C ARG A 31 34.94 -18.84 38.67
N ARG A 32 34.83 -18.79 37.34
CA ARG A 32 33.60 -18.40 36.62
C ARG A 32 33.12 -19.38 35.53
N SER A 33 33.85 -20.46 35.24
CA SER A 33 33.42 -21.46 34.24
C SER A 33 32.48 -22.54 34.79
N SER A 34 32.59 -22.89 36.08
CA SER A 34 31.88 -24.05 36.66
C SER A 34 30.36 -23.86 36.84
N ALA A 35 29.84 -22.64 36.86
CA ALA A 35 28.40 -22.38 37.03
C ALA A 35 27.59 -22.42 35.71
N GLN A 36 28.26 -22.49 34.55
CA GLN A 36 27.61 -22.38 33.24
C GLN A 36 27.49 -23.73 32.50
N GLU A 37 28.11 -24.79 33.02
CA GLU A 37 28.05 -26.15 32.45
C GLU A 37 26.96 -27.04 33.07
N GLU A 38 26.59 -26.86 34.34
CA GLU A 38 25.50 -27.65 34.95
C GLU A 38 24.13 -27.35 34.33
N PHE A 39 23.85 -26.08 34.00
CA PHE A 39 22.59 -25.70 33.36
C PHE A 39 22.42 -26.25 31.93
N ARG A 40 23.52 -26.62 31.26
CA ARG A 40 23.49 -27.24 29.93
C ARG A 40 23.23 -28.75 29.94
N ARG A 41 23.45 -29.45 31.06
CA ARG A 41 23.16 -30.89 31.19
C ARG A 41 21.72 -31.20 31.59
N ALA A 42 21.01 -30.26 32.22
CA ALA A 42 19.60 -30.44 32.58
C ALA A 42 18.65 -30.33 31.36
N ALA A 43 19.04 -29.61 30.31
CA ALA A 43 18.20 -29.37 29.12
C ALA A 43 18.28 -30.48 28.05
N SER A 44 19.11 -31.52 28.24
CA SER A 44 19.40 -32.55 27.22
C SER A 44 18.83 -33.93 27.54
N LEU A 45 17.82 -34.03 28.42
CA LEU A 45 17.31 -35.30 28.97
C LEU A 45 15.79 -35.50 28.94
N SER A 46 15.03 -34.68 28.18
CA SER A 46 13.57 -34.84 28.05
C SER A 46 13.06 -34.88 26.61
N THR A 47 13.74 -35.63 25.73
CA THR A 47 13.23 -35.98 24.38
C THR A 47 13.65 -37.40 23.97
N SER A 48 12.82 -38.41 24.30
CA SER A 48 12.74 -39.71 23.61
C SER A 48 11.53 -40.53 24.07
N SER A 49 10.93 -41.29 23.14
CA SER A 49 9.67 -42.06 23.27
C SER A 49 8.41 -41.19 23.33
N GLU A 50 7.41 -41.30 22.42
CA GLU A 50 6.81 -42.54 21.92
C GLU A 50 6.26 -42.49 20.48
N HIS A 51 6.14 -43.72 19.94
CA HIS A 51 5.25 -44.26 18.91
C HIS A 51 4.98 -43.57 17.55
N ARG A 52 5.19 -44.41 16.52
CA ARG A 52 4.83 -44.25 15.12
C ARG A 52 3.36 -44.64 14.91
N VAL A 53 2.59 -43.82 14.22
CA VAL A 53 1.36 -44.21 13.49
C VAL A 53 1.42 -43.54 12.12
N GLU A 54 1.14 -44.33 11.08
CA GLU A 54 1.24 -43.96 9.68
C GLU A 54 -0.15 -43.52 9.19
N PHE A 55 -0.26 -42.29 8.69
CA PHE A 55 -1.41 -41.84 7.90
C PHE A 55 -0.92 -40.85 6.85
N ASP A 56 -1.26 -41.17 5.60
CA ASP A 56 -0.89 -40.40 4.42
C ASP A 56 -1.88 -39.23 4.17
N ASP A 57 -1.47 -38.37 3.24
CA ASP A 57 -2.27 -37.42 2.46
C ASP A 57 -2.49 -35.97 2.97
N ASN A 58 -2.22 -35.08 2.02
CA ASN A 58 -2.68 -33.69 1.86
C ASN A 58 -2.53 -32.65 2.98
N ARG A 59 -1.35 -32.00 3.04
CA ARG A 59 -1.20 -30.60 3.50
C ARG A 59 -0.25 -29.74 2.63
N HIS A 60 -0.57 -29.59 1.34
CA HIS A 60 -0.02 -28.52 0.49
C HIS A 60 -1.05 -27.43 0.16
N ALA A 61 -1.40 -26.65 1.18
CA ALA A 61 -2.08 -25.36 1.01
C ALA A 61 -1.65 -24.38 2.11
N PHE A 62 -1.75 -23.08 1.83
CA PHE A 62 -1.58 -21.98 2.79
C PHE A 62 -0.15 -21.63 3.27
N ARG A 63 0.89 -21.76 2.43
CA ARG A 63 2.22 -21.18 2.73
C ARG A 63 2.99 -20.54 1.56
N THR A 64 2.27 -19.93 0.60
CA THR A 64 2.90 -19.15 -0.48
C THR A 64 1.95 -18.09 -1.06
N SER A 65 2.26 -16.80 -0.88
CA SER A 65 1.71 -15.69 -1.68
C SER A 65 2.45 -14.35 -1.54
N LEU A 66 3.23 -14.12 -0.46
CA LEU A 66 3.95 -12.85 -0.21
C LEU A 66 5.47 -12.90 -0.46
N SER A 67 6.03 -14.06 -0.81
CA SER A 67 7.40 -14.22 -1.28
C SER A 67 7.39 -14.46 -2.79
N GLY A 68 7.12 -13.40 -3.56
CA GLY A 68 7.42 -13.37 -4.99
C GLY A 68 8.88 -12.95 -5.17
N ASP A 69 9.63 -13.69 -5.97
CA ASP A 69 11.03 -13.40 -6.27
C ASP A 69 11.16 -12.03 -6.96
N ASP A 70 11.63 -11.03 -6.22
CA ASP A 70 12.12 -9.73 -6.72
C ASP A 70 13.59 -9.86 -7.22
N GLN A 71 13.98 -11.05 -7.70
CA GLN A 71 15.30 -11.36 -8.29
C GLN A 71 15.23 -11.52 -9.81
N THR A 72 14.65 -10.54 -10.51
CA THR A 72 15.12 -10.14 -11.86
C THR A 72 14.83 -8.64 -12.07
N ASP A 73 15.65 -8.02 -12.93
CA ASP A 73 15.36 -6.78 -13.66
C ASP A 73 15.26 -5.46 -12.86
N ASP A 74 16.35 -5.16 -12.14
CA ASP A 74 16.68 -3.78 -11.69
C ASP A 74 18.20 -3.60 -11.50
N GLU A 75 19.03 -4.46 -12.11
CA GLU A 75 20.50 -4.44 -11.99
C GLU A 75 21.13 -3.50 -13.04
N MET A 76 20.77 -2.21 -12.94
CA MET A 76 21.45 -1.14 -13.68
C MET A 76 22.94 -1.11 -13.35
N ALA A 77 23.78 -1.39 -14.35
CA ALA A 77 25.21 -1.60 -14.20
C ALA A 77 25.95 -0.34 -13.70
N LEU A 78 26.15 -0.24 -12.38
CA LEU A 78 27.03 0.73 -11.73
C LEU A 78 28.33 0.09 -11.20
N ALA A 79 28.90 -0.80 -12.01
CA ALA A 79 30.30 -1.22 -11.89
C ALA A 79 31.15 -0.45 -12.90
N ARG A 80 31.56 0.79 -12.56
CA ARG A 80 32.73 1.39 -13.22
C ARG A 80 33.93 0.49 -12.92
N PRO A 81 34.62 -0.10 -13.92
CA PRO A 81 35.89 -0.76 -13.64
C PRO A 81 36.87 0.28 -13.11
N SER A 82 37.51 -0.02 -11.99
CA SER A 82 38.59 0.82 -11.47
C SER A 82 39.75 0.79 -12.47
N ILE A 83 40.11 1.97 -12.99
CA ILE A 83 41.32 2.13 -13.80
C ILE A 83 42.51 1.88 -12.87
N SER A 84 42.98 0.63 -12.86
CA SER A 84 44.22 0.26 -12.19
C SER A 84 45.37 0.88 -12.97
N ARG A 85 45.95 1.93 -12.38
CA ARG A 85 47.05 2.71 -12.94
C ARG A 85 48.34 1.89 -12.85
N GLN A 86 48.53 0.96 -13.78
CA GLN A 86 49.80 0.22 -13.88
C GLN A 86 50.94 1.20 -14.21
N ALA A 87 51.93 1.22 -13.33
CA ALA A 87 53.15 1.98 -13.54
C ALA A 87 54.06 1.23 -14.54
N GLU A 88 54.64 2.02 -15.45
CA GLU A 88 55.89 1.81 -16.19
C GLU A 88 56.38 0.36 -16.39
N SER A 89 56.18 -0.16 -17.61
CA SER A 89 57.24 -0.93 -18.26
C SER A 89 57.24 -0.65 -19.76
N ARG A 90 58.44 -0.55 -20.35
CA ARG A 90 58.66 -0.08 -21.72
C ARG A 90 58.72 -1.24 -22.71
N SER A 91 57.96 -1.17 -23.80
CA SER A 91 58.38 -1.72 -25.09
C SER A 91 57.67 -1.02 -26.25
N ASN A 92 58.45 -0.39 -27.13
CA ASN A 92 57.97 0.22 -28.37
C ASN A 92 58.07 -0.80 -29.52
N VAL A 93 56.94 -1.29 -30.04
CA VAL A 93 56.87 -1.80 -31.43
C VAL A 93 55.45 -1.55 -31.98
N PRO A 94 55.27 -0.62 -32.94
CA PRO A 94 54.12 -0.63 -33.83
C PRO A 94 54.44 -1.44 -35.10
N LEU A 95 53.46 -2.18 -35.64
CA LEU A 95 53.21 -2.42 -37.08
C LEU A 95 52.38 -3.69 -37.30
N LEU A 96 51.10 -3.51 -37.67
CA LEU A 96 50.47 -4.39 -38.65
C LEU A 96 50.66 -3.72 -40.02
N LYS A 97 51.17 -4.49 -40.99
CA LYS A 97 51.12 -4.12 -42.40
C LYS A 97 50.96 -5.39 -43.23
N ASP A 98 49.79 -5.56 -43.82
CA ASP A 98 49.55 -6.61 -44.81
C ASP A 98 50.34 -6.30 -46.08
N GLU A 99 51.14 -7.26 -46.56
CA GLU A 99 51.33 -7.43 -48.01
C GLU A 99 51.86 -8.82 -48.41
N ARG A 100 51.61 -9.18 -49.66
CA ARG A 100 51.69 -10.55 -50.21
C ARG A 100 53.10 -10.94 -50.67
N ARG A 101 53.44 -12.25 -50.58
CA ARG A 101 53.91 -13.16 -51.68
C ARG A 101 54.74 -14.35 -51.14
N GLY A 102 54.69 -15.51 -51.82
CA GLY A 102 55.88 -16.39 -51.90
C GLY A 102 55.81 -17.90 -51.53
N ARG A 103 55.01 -18.70 -52.24
CA ARG A 103 55.38 -20.00 -52.87
C ARG A 103 56.29 -21.05 -52.13
N GLN A 104 55.70 -22.23 -51.81
CA GLN A 104 56.27 -23.62 -51.81
C GLN A 104 57.48 -23.91 -50.86
N GLN A 105 57.82 -25.12 -50.38
CA GLN A 105 57.48 -26.52 -50.77
C GLN A 105 57.81 -27.54 -49.64
N ASN A 106 57.17 -28.72 -49.69
CA ASN A 106 57.56 -30.05 -49.16
C ASN A 106 57.69 -30.42 -47.65
N VAL A 107 57.11 -31.60 -47.41
CA VAL A 107 57.00 -32.50 -46.24
C VAL A 107 58.35 -33.14 -45.80
N PRO A 108 58.49 -33.78 -44.61
CA PRO A 108 57.89 -35.08 -44.35
C PRO A 108 57.27 -35.35 -42.95
N PHE A 109 56.43 -36.37 -42.99
CA PHE A 109 55.67 -37.07 -41.96
C PHE A 109 56.52 -37.61 -40.79
N VAL A 110 56.10 -37.39 -39.54
CA VAL A 110 56.48 -38.24 -38.38
C VAL A 110 55.22 -38.55 -37.56
N ARG A 111 55.06 -39.82 -37.21
CA ARG A 111 53.89 -40.39 -36.52
C ARG A 111 54.30 -40.72 -35.09
N GLY A 112 53.70 -40.09 -34.08
CA GLY A 112 54.09 -40.26 -32.67
C GLY A 112 52.98 -39.93 -31.68
N ALA A 113 52.56 -40.96 -30.95
CA ALA A 113 51.65 -41.07 -29.81
C ALA A 113 51.14 -39.81 -29.05
N ASP A 114 49.86 -39.90 -28.70
CA ASP A 114 49.25 -39.53 -27.41
C ASP A 114 49.57 -38.16 -26.78
N SER A 115 48.61 -37.24 -26.91
CA SER A 115 48.32 -36.26 -25.87
C SER A 115 46.82 -35.91 -25.83
N ARG A 116 46.22 -36.04 -24.65
CA ARG A 116 44.78 -35.89 -24.41
C ARG A 116 44.31 -34.48 -24.75
N ALA A 117 43.43 -34.35 -25.73
CA ALA A 117 42.67 -33.12 -25.94
C ALA A 117 41.67 -32.93 -24.79
N VAL A 118 42.00 -32.09 -23.81
CA VAL A 118 41.04 -31.60 -22.82
C VAL A 118 40.17 -30.57 -23.52
N SER A 119 39.02 -31.01 -24.04
CA SER A 119 37.98 -30.13 -24.54
C SER A 119 37.36 -29.37 -23.37
N ASN A 120 37.93 -28.21 -23.05
CA ASN A 120 37.25 -27.19 -22.25
C ASN A 120 36.05 -26.67 -23.04
N ALA A 121 34.95 -27.43 -23.01
CA ALA A 121 33.64 -27.00 -23.44
C ALA A 121 33.22 -25.88 -22.48
N SER A 122 33.51 -24.64 -22.88
CA SER A 122 32.92 -23.47 -22.26
C SER A 122 31.41 -23.63 -22.38
N ARG A 123 30.76 -23.92 -21.25
CA ARG A 123 29.30 -23.85 -21.15
C ARG A 123 28.92 -22.39 -21.33
N ARG A 124 28.77 -21.96 -22.58
CA ARG A 124 27.92 -20.83 -22.92
C ARG A 124 26.56 -21.18 -22.36
N SER A 125 26.22 -20.60 -21.22
CA SER A 125 24.84 -20.49 -20.79
C SER A 125 24.16 -19.68 -21.89
N SER A 126 23.46 -20.35 -22.80
CA SER A 126 22.40 -19.68 -23.52
C SER A 126 21.44 -19.21 -22.45
N PHE A 127 21.41 -17.90 -22.21
CA PHE A 127 20.26 -17.28 -21.60
C PHE A 127 19.10 -17.59 -22.54
N ARG A 128 18.37 -18.66 -22.23
CA ARG A 128 17.09 -18.96 -22.85
C ARG A 128 16.22 -17.77 -22.49
N SER A 129 16.06 -16.85 -23.44
CA SER A 129 15.14 -15.74 -23.33
C SER A 129 13.82 -16.32 -22.86
N LYS A 130 13.38 -15.92 -21.67
CA LYS A 130 12.00 -16.14 -21.29
C LYS A 130 11.18 -15.41 -22.34
N THR A 131 10.18 -16.07 -22.91
CA THR A 131 9.29 -15.42 -23.86
C THR A 131 8.59 -14.26 -23.15
N PRO A 132 8.60 -13.03 -23.72
CA PRO A 132 8.03 -11.83 -23.07
C PRO A 132 6.61 -12.05 -22.54
N ASP A 133 5.83 -12.83 -23.30
CA ASP A 133 4.48 -13.25 -22.98
C ASP A 133 4.35 -13.86 -21.57
N TYR A 134 5.26 -14.76 -21.16
CA TYR A 134 5.17 -15.46 -19.87
C TYR A 134 5.40 -14.55 -18.66
N ASP A 135 6.30 -13.57 -18.79
CA ASP A 135 6.54 -12.60 -17.73
C ASP A 135 5.41 -11.55 -17.69
N SER A 136 4.78 -11.23 -18.83
CA SER A 136 3.57 -10.38 -18.90
C SER A 136 2.34 -11.02 -18.23
N GLU A 137 2.13 -12.33 -18.41
CA GLU A 137 1.04 -13.08 -17.78
C GLU A 137 1.21 -13.08 -16.25
N ARG A 138 2.45 -13.36 -15.79
CA ARG A 138 2.80 -13.38 -14.37
C ARG A 138 2.65 -12.00 -13.72
N ALA A 139 3.05 -10.92 -14.41
CA ALA A 139 2.85 -9.56 -13.93
C ALA A 139 1.36 -9.23 -13.77
N THR A 140 0.54 -9.60 -14.76
CA THR A 140 -0.92 -9.43 -14.75
C THR A 140 -1.57 -10.24 -13.62
N ARG A 141 -1.21 -11.51 -13.45
CA ARG A 141 -1.70 -12.35 -12.34
C ARG A 141 -1.27 -11.80 -10.97
N ARG A 142 -0.02 -11.32 -10.82
CA ARG A 142 0.48 -10.69 -9.57
C ARG A 142 -0.31 -9.41 -9.26
N LYS A 143 -0.61 -8.60 -10.27
CA LYS A 143 -1.47 -7.39 -10.16
C LYS A 143 -2.85 -7.74 -9.60
N TYR A 144 -3.54 -8.74 -10.17
CA TYR A 144 -4.85 -9.18 -9.70
C TYR A 144 -4.84 -9.79 -8.29
N VAL A 145 -3.86 -10.64 -7.96
CA VAL A 145 -3.76 -11.23 -6.60
C VAL A 145 -3.56 -10.13 -5.55
N ILE A 146 -2.75 -9.12 -5.84
CA ILE A 146 -2.55 -7.96 -4.95
C ILE A 146 -3.83 -7.13 -4.84
N ALA A 147 -4.48 -6.82 -5.97
CA ALA A 147 -5.74 -6.07 -5.98
C ALA A 147 -6.85 -6.80 -5.20
N SER A 148 -7.06 -8.10 -5.42
CA SER A 148 -8.06 -8.88 -4.67
C SER A 148 -7.76 -8.96 -3.17
N PHE A 149 -6.49 -9.03 -2.77
CA PHE A 149 -6.10 -8.96 -1.36
C PHE A 149 -6.47 -7.60 -0.74
N PHE A 150 -6.09 -6.50 -1.39
CA PHE A 150 -6.43 -5.16 -0.90
C PHE A 150 -7.93 -4.88 -0.96
N LEU A 151 -8.67 -5.49 -1.88
CA LEU A 151 -10.13 -5.38 -1.93
C LEU A 151 -10.77 -6.00 -0.68
N VAL A 152 -10.44 -7.25 -0.35
CA VAL A 152 -10.98 -7.90 0.85
C VAL A 152 -10.60 -7.12 2.11
N LEU A 153 -9.35 -6.64 2.19
CA LEU A 153 -8.88 -5.79 3.29
C LEU A 153 -9.64 -4.46 3.36
N SER A 154 -9.93 -3.81 2.22
CA SER A 154 -10.68 -2.55 2.18
C SER A 154 -12.12 -2.75 2.62
N LEU A 155 -12.81 -3.81 2.15
CA LEU A 155 -14.21 -4.10 2.50
C LEU A 155 -14.40 -4.36 4.00
N ILE A 156 -13.54 -5.19 4.59
CA ILE A 156 -13.59 -5.47 6.05
C ILE A 156 -13.33 -4.18 6.83
N SER A 157 -12.28 -3.44 6.45
CA SER A 157 -11.90 -2.20 7.15
C SER A 157 -12.96 -1.11 7.03
N PHE A 158 -13.60 -0.97 5.87
CA PHE A 158 -14.66 0.00 5.62
C PHE A 158 -15.95 -0.35 6.39
N THR A 159 -16.30 -1.64 6.46
CA THR A 159 -17.43 -2.12 7.27
C THR A 159 -17.23 -1.75 8.75
N VAL A 160 -16.03 -2.00 9.30
CA VAL A 160 -15.70 -1.65 10.70
C VAL A 160 -15.67 -0.13 10.90
N GLN A 161 -15.07 0.63 9.97
CA GLN A 161 -15.00 2.09 10.06
C GLN A 161 -16.40 2.73 10.04
N THR A 162 -17.27 2.34 9.11
CA THR A 162 -18.65 2.85 9.01
C THR A 162 -19.45 2.53 10.26
N GLN A 163 -19.48 1.25 10.70
CA GLN A 163 -20.23 0.82 11.89
C GLN A 163 -19.77 1.55 13.16
N THR A 164 -18.46 1.64 13.38
CA THR A 164 -17.92 2.38 14.54
C THR A 164 -18.18 3.88 14.46
N ALA A 165 -18.07 4.51 13.30
CA ALA A 165 -18.32 5.93 13.14
C ALA A 165 -19.79 6.30 13.38
N VAL A 166 -20.74 5.53 12.83
CA VAL A 166 -22.18 5.70 13.06
C VAL A 166 -22.51 5.53 14.54
N PHE A 167 -21.98 4.50 15.21
CA PHE A 167 -22.21 4.27 16.65
C PHE A 167 -21.66 5.41 17.53
N ILE A 168 -20.46 5.94 17.22
CA ILE A 168 -19.86 7.05 17.97
C ILE A 168 -20.71 8.31 17.93
N GLN A 169 -21.29 8.63 16.78
CA GLN A 169 -22.12 9.82 16.61
C GLN A 169 -23.55 9.58 17.11
N GLN A 170 -24.25 8.57 16.57
CA GLN A 170 -25.69 8.40 16.80
C GLN A 170 -26.04 7.78 18.17
N GLU A 171 -25.21 6.88 18.72
CA GLU A 171 -25.50 6.18 19.98
C GLU A 171 -24.72 6.78 21.17
N LEU A 172 -23.47 7.20 20.95
CA LEU A 172 -22.64 7.83 21.99
C LEU A 172 -22.69 9.37 22.01
N GLY A 173 -23.38 10.00 21.04
CA GLY A 173 -23.62 11.45 21.00
C GLY A 173 -22.35 12.30 20.82
N TRP A 174 -21.25 11.74 20.30
CA TRP A 174 -20.01 12.50 20.10
C TRP A 174 -19.99 13.19 18.73
N ASP A 175 -20.85 14.21 18.60
CA ASP A 175 -21.16 14.94 17.36
C ASP A 175 -20.05 15.93 16.96
N LYS A 176 -18.86 15.41 16.66
CA LYS A 176 -17.68 16.19 16.26
C LYS A 176 -17.21 15.83 14.85
N PRO A 177 -18.01 16.11 13.80
CA PRO A 177 -17.76 15.65 12.43
C PRO A 177 -16.41 16.13 11.86
N TYR A 178 -15.99 17.37 12.15
CA TYR A 178 -14.71 17.88 11.66
C TYR A 178 -13.53 17.28 12.43
N CYS A 179 -13.63 17.11 13.74
CA CYS A 179 -12.63 16.41 14.55
C CYS A 179 -12.48 14.94 14.10
N MET A 180 -13.58 14.25 13.79
CA MET A 180 -13.54 12.89 13.23
C MET A 180 -12.83 12.85 11.88
N LEU A 181 -13.17 13.75 10.95
CA LEU A 181 -12.46 13.87 9.67
C LEU A 181 -10.96 14.11 9.88
N TYR A 182 -10.60 15.06 10.73
CA TYR A 182 -9.20 15.42 11.00
C TYR A 182 -8.40 14.23 11.57
N MET A 183 -8.97 13.50 12.54
CA MET A 183 -8.31 12.34 13.12
C MET A 183 -8.21 11.16 12.12
N THR A 184 -9.28 10.88 11.39
CA THR A 184 -9.36 9.72 10.49
C THR A 184 -8.60 9.91 9.19
N HIS A 185 -8.51 11.13 8.64
CA HIS A 185 -7.67 11.45 7.48
C HIS A 185 -6.22 11.71 7.91
N GLY A 186 -6.01 12.34 9.08
CA GLY A 186 -4.68 12.58 9.63
C GLY A 186 -3.90 11.29 9.90
N SER A 187 -4.59 10.20 10.30
CA SER A 187 -3.97 8.89 10.55
C SER A 187 -3.34 8.24 9.30
N TRP A 188 -3.68 8.71 8.08
CA TRP A 188 -3.08 8.21 6.84
C TRP A 188 -1.56 8.47 6.79
N VAL A 189 -1.03 9.41 7.57
CA VAL A 189 0.42 9.63 7.75
C VAL A 189 1.19 8.36 8.14
N CYS A 190 0.53 7.42 8.80
CA CYS A 190 1.12 6.17 9.27
C CYS A 190 1.27 5.11 8.16
N LEU A 191 0.60 5.24 7.01
CA LEU A 191 0.56 4.19 5.98
C LEU A 191 1.94 3.88 5.39
N TRP A 192 2.69 4.91 5.01
CA TRP A 192 4.03 4.76 4.47
C TRP A 192 5.07 4.33 5.53
N PRO A 193 5.12 4.89 6.75
CA PRO A 193 5.95 4.35 7.83
C PRO A 193 5.69 2.88 8.14
N VAL A 194 4.42 2.45 8.21
CA VAL A 194 4.06 1.03 8.43
C VAL A 194 4.49 0.16 7.25
N GLN A 195 4.25 0.60 6.02
CA GLN A 195 4.73 -0.13 4.83
C GLN A 195 6.25 -0.20 4.77
N LEU A 196 6.97 0.89 5.08
CA LEU A 196 8.42 0.95 5.12
C LEU A 196 8.98 -0.01 6.18
N LEU A 197 8.32 -0.12 7.33
CA LEU A 197 8.65 -1.09 8.38
C LEU A 197 8.45 -2.53 7.88
N ILE A 198 7.33 -2.84 7.22
CA ILE A 198 7.07 -4.16 6.63
C ILE A 198 8.14 -4.51 5.59
N LEU A 199 8.43 -3.60 4.66
CA LEU A 199 9.48 -3.76 3.64
C LEU A 199 10.87 -3.92 4.26
N ARG A 200 11.16 -3.21 5.36
CA ARG A 200 12.41 -3.33 6.10
C ARG A 200 12.53 -4.67 6.82
N ILE A 201 11.42 -5.21 7.34
CA ILE A 201 11.35 -6.54 7.97
C ILE A 201 11.56 -7.64 6.91
N GLN A 202 10.96 -7.51 5.72
CA GLN A 202 11.16 -8.44 4.60
C GLN A 202 12.60 -8.38 4.07
N LYS A 203 13.12 -7.17 3.82
CA LYS A 203 14.48 -6.94 3.28
C LYS A 203 15.52 -6.75 4.41
N ARG A 204 15.45 -7.59 5.46
CA ARG A 204 16.35 -7.57 6.64
C ARG A 204 17.82 -7.81 6.28
N HIS A 205 18.10 -8.57 5.23
CA HIS A 205 19.46 -8.88 4.75
C HIS A 205 20.20 -7.66 4.19
N LEU A 206 19.50 -6.59 3.79
CA LEU A 206 20.13 -5.35 3.32
C LEU A 206 20.53 -4.46 4.49
N SER A 207 21.64 -3.73 4.33
CA SER A 207 22.00 -2.63 5.23
C SER A 207 21.00 -1.46 5.08
N TRP A 208 20.79 -0.70 6.16
CA TRP A 208 19.83 0.42 6.14
C TRP A 208 20.13 1.43 5.04
N ALA A 209 21.41 1.79 4.85
CA ALA A 209 21.82 2.74 3.80
C ALA A 209 21.63 2.20 2.37
N ALA A 210 21.66 0.88 2.14
CA ALA A 210 21.34 0.30 0.84
C ALA A 210 19.82 0.27 0.61
N PHE A 211 19.07 -0.21 1.60
CA PHE A 211 17.61 -0.24 1.59
C PHE A 211 17.01 1.15 1.37
N TRP A 212 17.43 2.15 2.15
CA TRP A 212 16.93 3.52 2.07
C TRP A 212 17.22 4.18 0.72
N ARG A 213 18.44 4.02 0.18
CA ARG A 213 18.79 4.53 -1.17
C ARG A 213 17.92 3.90 -2.24
N ARG A 214 17.68 2.58 -2.21
CA ARG A 214 16.78 1.91 -3.17
C ARG A 214 15.32 2.39 -3.01
N HIS A 215 14.85 2.56 -1.78
CA HIS A 215 13.48 3.05 -1.51
C HIS A 215 13.27 4.47 -2.02
N VAL A 216 14.19 5.40 -1.71
CA VAL A 216 14.12 6.79 -2.19
C VAL A 216 14.26 6.87 -3.71
N TYR A 217 15.13 6.06 -4.32
CA TYR A 217 15.25 5.97 -5.78
C TYR A 217 13.94 5.51 -6.44
N LEU A 218 13.31 4.47 -5.89
CA LEU A 218 12.01 3.97 -6.35
C LEU A 218 10.94 5.06 -6.24
N LEU A 219 10.81 5.73 -5.08
CA LEU A 219 9.84 6.81 -4.90
C LEU A 219 10.08 7.98 -5.87
N ARG A 220 11.34 8.41 -6.04
CA ARG A 220 11.67 9.51 -6.94
C ARG A 220 11.35 9.18 -8.39
N THR A 221 11.77 8.01 -8.86
CA THR A 221 11.53 7.61 -10.26
C THR A 221 10.06 7.32 -10.52
N THR A 222 9.30 6.78 -9.56
CA THR A 222 7.84 6.67 -9.69
C THR A 222 7.17 8.05 -9.67
N ALA A 223 7.60 8.99 -8.83
CA ALA A 223 7.07 10.36 -8.85
C ALA A 223 7.36 11.09 -10.18
N GLN A 224 8.49 10.80 -10.82
CA GLN A 224 8.81 11.31 -12.16
C GLN A 224 7.90 10.69 -13.23
N MET A 225 7.65 9.36 -13.20
CA MET A 225 6.70 8.70 -14.11
C MET A 225 5.27 9.20 -13.93
N VAL A 226 4.89 9.57 -12.70
CA VAL A 226 3.58 10.19 -12.40
C VAL A 226 3.49 11.62 -12.96
N GLU A 227 4.59 12.39 -12.92
CA GLU A 227 4.63 13.74 -13.49
C GLU A 227 4.62 13.74 -15.03
N SER A 228 5.35 12.82 -15.68
CA SER A 228 5.38 12.71 -17.16
C SER A 228 4.18 11.94 -17.73
N GLN A 229 3.53 11.09 -16.93
CA GLN A 229 2.59 10.04 -17.40
C GLN A 229 3.21 9.07 -18.42
N ASP A 230 4.54 8.92 -18.39
CA ASP A 230 5.31 8.02 -19.24
C ASP A 230 6.08 6.98 -18.40
N LEU A 231 6.12 5.74 -18.87
CA LEU A 231 6.87 4.64 -18.28
C LEU A 231 8.38 4.78 -18.56
N HIS A 232 8.76 5.33 -19.72
CA HIS A 232 10.14 5.43 -20.19
C HIS A 232 10.67 6.87 -20.06
N LEU A 233 11.08 7.23 -18.85
CA LEU A 233 11.62 8.56 -18.53
C LEU A 233 12.77 8.97 -19.46
N THR A 234 12.60 10.10 -20.17
CA THR A 234 13.71 10.68 -20.94
C THR A 234 14.80 11.19 -19.99
N SER A 235 16.04 11.29 -20.48
CA SER A 235 17.17 11.81 -19.69
C SER A 235 16.88 13.19 -19.09
N ARG A 236 16.13 14.05 -19.80
CA ARG A 236 15.74 15.39 -19.34
C ARG A 236 14.79 15.35 -18.14
N GLU A 237 13.84 14.43 -18.14
CA GLU A 237 12.84 14.27 -17.06
C GLU A 237 13.46 13.61 -15.82
N SER A 238 14.33 12.62 -16.01
CA SER A 238 15.09 11.96 -14.94
C SER A 238 15.92 12.95 -14.10
N HIS A 239 16.43 14.02 -14.71
CA HIS A 239 17.13 15.10 -13.99
C HIS A 239 16.21 16.09 -13.27
N LYS A 240 14.93 16.22 -13.66
CA LYS A 240 13.96 17.13 -13.02
C LYS A 240 13.58 16.63 -11.62
N SER A 241 13.29 17.55 -10.70
CA SER A 241 12.74 17.21 -9.38
C SER A 241 11.21 17.16 -9.44
N PRO A 242 10.57 16.03 -9.09
CA PRO A 242 9.10 15.90 -9.11
C PRO A 242 8.43 16.53 -7.87
N ILE A 243 9.20 17.01 -6.90
CA ILE A 243 8.68 17.51 -5.60
C ILE A 243 7.64 18.63 -5.76
N PRO A 244 7.83 19.67 -6.61
CA PRO A 244 6.83 20.73 -6.75
C PRO A 244 5.51 20.24 -7.35
N TYR A 245 5.59 19.29 -8.29
CA TYR A 245 4.40 18.63 -8.86
C TYR A 245 3.66 17.85 -7.77
N ILE A 246 4.37 16.98 -7.04
CA ILE A 246 3.76 16.15 -5.99
C ILE A 246 3.11 17.00 -4.89
N ILE A 247 3.77 18.08 -4.41
CA ILE A 247 3.18 18.97 -3.39
C ILE A 247 1.88 19.62 -3.91
N ARG A 248 1.89 20.15 -5.14
CA ARG A 248 0.70 20.76 -5.76
C ARG A 248 -0.42 19.73 -5.93
N THR A 249 -0.10 18.55 -6.41
CA THR A 249 -1.06 17.45 -6.62
C THR A 249 -1.63 16.94 -5.30
N THR A 250 -0.81 16.76 -4.26
CA THR A 250 -1.31 16.43 -2.91
C THR A 250 -2.28 17.50 -2.41
N ALA A 251 -1.97 18.79 -2.55
CA ALA A 251 -2.88 19.86 -2.11
C ALA A 251 -4.23 19.82 -2.85
N ILE A 252 -4.23 19.63 -4.17
CA ILE A 252 -5.46 19.52 -4.99
C ILE A 252 -6.28 18.28 -4.58
N VAL A 253 -5.66 17.09 -4.56
CA VAL A 253 -6.35 15.83 -4.25
C VAL A 253 -6.85 15.80 -2.81
N THR A 254 -6.06 16.30 -1.85
CA THR A 254 -6.48 16.38 -0.43
C THR A 254 -7.64 17.36 -0.26
N THR A 255 -7.63 18.50 -0.95
CA THR A 255 -8.75 19.47 -0.86
C THR A 255 -10.03 18.87 -1.41
N ALA A 256 -10.00 18.23 -2.59
CA ALA A 256 -11.16 17.56 -3.16
C ALA A 256 -11.72 16.46 -2.22
N LEU A 257 -10.83 15.61 -1.72
CA LEU A 257 -11.15 14.57 -0.74
C LEU A 257 -11.73 15.14 0.57
N THR A 258 -11.23 16.28 1.05
CA THR A 258 -11.68 16.89 2.31
C THR A 258 -13.07 17.47 2.20
N VAL A 259 -13.40 18.11 1.07
CA VAL A 259 -14.77 18.61 0.85
C VAL A 259 -15.75 17.43 0.69
N ALA A 260 -15.36 16.39 -0.07
CA ALA A 260 -16.17 15.18 -0.23
C ALA A 260 -16.38 14.43 1.10
N GLY A 261 -15.30 14.08 1.82
CA GLY A 261 -15.37 13.39 3.11
C GLY A 261 -16.02 14.24 4.21
N GLY A 262 -15.82 15.56 4.19
CA GLY A 262 -16.46 16.48 5.13
C GLY A 262 -17.98 16.48 5.01
N SER A 263 -18.50 16.42 3.78
CA SER A 263 -19.93 16.28 3.55
C SER A 263 -20.50 14.95 4.07
N TRP A 264 -19.71 13.86 4.05
CA TRP A 264 -20.11 12.59 4.67
C TRP A 264 -20.25 12.71 6.18
N TYR A 265 -19.21 13.20 6.87
CA TYR A 265 -19.24 13.37 8.33
C TYR A 265 -20.33 14.34 8.80
N VAL A 266 -20.60 15.42 8.05
CA VAL A 266 -21.70 16.35 8.35
C VAL A 266 -23.07 15.71 8.11
N ALA A 267 -23.23 14.91 7.06
CA ALA A 267 -24.52 14.31 6.72
C ALA A 267 -24.95 13.19 7.69
N VAL A 268 -24.03 12.48 8.35
CA VAL A 268 -24.35 11.38 9.29
C VAL A 268 -25.30 11.82 10.42
N ASN A 269 -25.19 13.07 10.86
CA ASN A 269 -26.02 13.65 11.92
C ASN A 269 -27.29 14.35 11.39
N LEU A 270 -27.44 14.45 10.07
CA LEU A 270 -28.58 15.10 9.42
C LEU A 270 -29.54 14.10 8.76
N THR A 271 -29.07 12.92 8.34
CA THR A 271 -29.90 11.91 7.67
C THR A 271 -29.75 10.51 8.27
N THR A 272 -30.55 9.56 7.78
CA THR A 272 -30.51 8.16 8.24
C THR A 272 -29.25 7.45 7.74
N GLY A 273 -28.73 6.48 8.48
CA GLY A 273 -27.60 5.65 8.02
C GLY A 273 -27.88 4.91 6.70
N SER A 274 -29.16 4.61 6.40
CA SER A 274 -29.59 4.02 5.13
C SER A 274 -29.44 5.00 3.97
N ASP A 275 -30.05 6.19 4.08
CA ASP A 275 -29.98 7.25 3.06
C ASP A 275 -28.53 7.69 2.82
N LEU A 276 -27.78 7.93 3.90
CA LEU A 276 -26.36 8.30 3.87
C LEU A 276 -25.57 7.28 3.04
N THR A 277 -25.70 6.00 3.39
CA THR A 277 -25.00 4.91 2.71
C THR A 277 -25.45 4.81 1.26
N ALA A 278 -26.75 4.93 0.97
CA ALA A 278 -27.28 4.80 -0.38
C ALA A 278 -26.78 5.91 -1.33
N ILE A 279 -26.92 7.16 -0.90
CA ILE A 279 -26.62 8.34 -1.72
C ILE A 279 -25.10 8.52 -1.87
N TYR A 280 -24.32 8.25 -0.82
CA TYR A 280 -22.85 8.30 -0.92
C TYR A 280 -22.31 7.30 -1.95
N ASN A 281 -22.91 6.12 -2.00
CA ASN A 281 -22.51 5.05 -2.91
C ASN A 281 -22.89 5.31 -4.39
N CYS A 282 -23.74 6.30 -4.68
CA CYS A 282 -23.89 6.83 -6.05
C CYS A 282 -22.59 7.46 -6.59
N SER A 283 -21.57 7.70 -5.74
CA SER A 283 -20.22 8.11 -6.17
C SER A 283 -19.61 7.20 -7.23
N ALA A 284 -19.92 5.89 -7.23
CA ALA A 284 -19.46 4.95 -8.26
C ALA A 284 -19.94 5.30 -9.67
N PHE A 285 -21.14 5.89 -9.80
CA PHE A 285 -21.63 6.42 -11.08
C PHE A 285 -20.82 7.65 -11.51
N PHE A 286 -20.60 8.60 -10.59
CA PHE A 286 -19.83 9.81 -10.87
C PHE A 286 -18.37 9.52 -11.17
N ALA A 287 -17.76 8.53 -10.50
CA ALA A 287 -16.41 8.05 -10.81
C ALA A 287 -16.29 7.57 -12.27
N TYR A 288 -17.28 6.84 -12.79
CA TYR A 288 -17.30 6.44 -14.20
C TYR A 288 -17.62 7.61 -15.14
N ALA A 289 -18.60 8.45 -14.78
CA ALA A 289 -18.97 9.62 -15.57
C ALA A 289 -17.83 10.64 -15.70
N PHE A 290 -16.96 10.76 -14.70
CA PHE A 290 -15.75 11.57 -14.74
C PHE A 290 -14.55 10.84 -15.37
N SER A 291 -14.43 9.51 -15.27
CA SER A 291 -13.28 8.80 -15.87
C SER A 291 -13.27 8.92 -17.40
N ILE A 292 -14.44 8.92 -18.05
CA ILE A 292 -14.56 9.13 -19.50
C ILE A 292 -13.88 10.45 -19.95
N PRO A 293 -14.27 11.66 -19.48
CA PRO A 293 -13.65 12.92 -19.91
C PRO A 293 -12.29 13.23 -19.26
N LEU A 294 -11.94 12.68 -18.08
CA LEU A 294 -10.68 13.01 -17.40
C LEU A 294 -9.53 12.03 -17.72
N LEU A 295 -9.82 10.75 -17.96
CA LEU A 295 -8.82 9.71 -18.26
C LEU A 295 -8.85 9.29 -19.75
N ASN A 296 -9.91 9.66 -20.49
CA ASN A 296 -10.21 9.15 -21.82
C ASN A 296 -10.56 7.65 -21.83
N ASP A 297 -11.16 7.16 -20.74
CA ASP A 297 -11.72 5.81 -20.68
C ASP A 297 -12.75 5.61 -21.81
N LYS A 298 -12.64 4.49 -22.54
CA LYS A 298 -13.63 4.12 -23.55
C LYS A 298 -14.96 3.80 -22.87
N LEU A 299 -16.04 4.44 -23.31
CA LEU A 299 -17.39 4.11 -22.87
C LEU A 299 -17.71 2.68 -23.33
N ARG A 300 -17.73 1.74 -22.38
CA ARG A 300 -18.18 0.36 -22.61
C ARG A 300 -19.55 0.13 -21.96
N PHE A 301 -20.48 -0.45 -22.73
CA PHE A 301 -21.85 -0.67 -22.27
C PHE A 301 -21.98 -1.73 -21.16
N ASP A 302 -21.06 -2.69 -21.09
CA ASP A 302 -20.98 -3.68 -20.00
C ASP A 302 -20.63 -3.02 -18.65
N LYS A 303 -19.72 -2.03 -18.65
CA LYS A 303 -19.45 -1.17 -17.47
C LYS A 303 -20.68 -0.33 -17.09
N VAL A 304 -21.31 0.35 -18.06
CA VAL A 304 -22.55 1.15 -17.83
C VAL A 304 -23.63 0.28 -17.19
N PHE A 305 -23.89 -0.89 -17.77
CA PHE A 305 -24.89 -1.84 -17.29
C PHE A 305 -24.58 -2.34 -15.88
N SER A 306 -23.32 -2.72 -15.60
CA SER A 306 -22.91 -3.18 -14.27
C SER A 306 -23.13 -2.10 -13.20
N VAL A 307 -22.75 -0.84 -13.48
CA VAL A 307 -23.01 0.30 -12.59
C VAL A 307 -24.52 0.52 -12.40
N GLY A 308 -25.33 0.41 -13.45
CA GLY A 308 -26.79 0.52 -13.37
C GLY A 308 -27.43 -0.56 -12.48
N VAL A 309 -27.05 -1.83 -12.64
CA VAL A 309 -27.51 -2.95 -11.81
C VAL A 309 -27.10 -2.73 -10.34
N ALA A 310 -25.88 -2.25 -10.10
CA ALA A 310 -25.43 -1.89 -8.76
C ALA A 310 -26.32 -0.82 -8.11
N ILE A 311 -26.60 0.30 -8.81
CA ILE A 311 -27.46 1.38 -8.29
C ILE A 311 -28.86 0.86 -7.95
N ILE A 312 -29.46 0.01 -8.79
CA ILE A 312 -30.76 -0.62 -8.52
C ILE A 312 -30.68 -1.46 -7.24
N GLY A 313 -29.60 -2.25 -7.06
CA GLY A 313 -29.33 -2.99 -5.83
C GLY A 313 -29.25 -2.08 -4.61
N VAL A 314 -28.50 -0.97 -4.68
CA VAL A 314 -28.39 0.02 -3.59
C VAL A 314 -29.76 0.60 -3.22
N ILE A 315 -30.56 1.03 -4.21
CA ILE A 315 -31.91 1.59 -3.98
C ILE A 315 -32.82 0.57 -3.29
N ILE A 316 -32.78 -0.71 -3.70
CA ILE A 316 -33.57 -1.77 -3.08
C ILE A 316 -33.15 -2.01 -1.63
N VAL A 317 -31.85 -2.06 -1.31
CA VAL A 317 -31.41 -2.21 0.09
C VAL A 317 -31.83 -1.00 0.93
N ALA A 318 -31.72 0.21 0.37
CA ALA A 318 -31.92 1.46 1.11
C ALA A 318 -33.39 1.76 1.45
N TYR A 319 -34.30 1.51 0.49
CA TYR A 319 -35.71 1.91 0.56
C TYR A 319 -36.68 0.73 0.65
N GLY A 320 -36.21 -0.51 0.55
CA GLY A 320 -37.06 -1.71 0.66
C GLY A 320 -37.46 -2.09 2.09
N GLY A 321 -37.06 -1.31 3.10
CA GLY A 321 -37.68 -1.31 4.42
C GLY A 321 -38.89 -0.36 4.42
N GLY A 322 -40.10 -0.93 4.47
CA GLY A 322 -41.34 -0.15 4.42
C GLY A 322 -41.44 0.87 5.57
N HIS A 323 -41.91 2.08 5.26
CA HIS A 323 -42.30 3.04 6.29
C HIS A 323 -43.66 2.61 6.88
N PRO A 324 -43.91 2.75 8.19
CA PRO A 324 -45.25 2.63 8.75
C PRO A 324 -46.10 3.83 8.32
N ASP A 325 -46.93 3.66 7.30
CA ASP A 325 -47.90 4.68 6.88
C ASP A 325 -48.98 4.89 7.97
N GLY A 326 -49.33 6.15 8.29
CA GLY A 326 -50.59 6.43 8.98
C GLY A 326 -50.66 7.59 9.99
N ILE A 327 -49.59 8.35 10.25
CA ILE A 327 -49.61 9.48 11.20
C ILE A 327 -49.22 10.77 10.47
N PRO A 328 -50.02 11.86 10.56
CA PRO A 328 -49.62 13.17 10.01
C PRO A 328 -48.45 13.74 10.83
N PRO A 329 -47.42 14.31 10.18
CA PRO A 329 -46.19 14.66 10.87
C PRO A 329 -46.39 15.78 11.90
N SER A 330 -45.90 15.53 13.11
CA SER A 330 -45.70 16.55 14.14
C SER A 330 -44.73 17.64 13.64
N GLU A 331 -44.73 18.83 14.25
CA GLU A 331 -43.73 19.87 13.95
C GLU A 331 -42.29 19.34 14.11
N THR A 332 -42.06 18.48 15.11
CA THR A 332 -40.77 17.79 15.33
C THR A 332 -40.44 16.78 14.22
N GLU A 333 -41.44 16.21 13.55
CA GLU A 333 -41.23 15.31 12.41
C GLU A 333 -41.02 16.09 11.11
N ALA A 334 -41.67 17.25 10.95
CA ALA A 334 -41.39 18.18 9.86
C ALA A 334 -39.95 18.74 9.93
N GLU A 335 -39.47 19.09 11.13
CA GLU A 335 -38.08 19.51 11.36
C GLU A 335 -37.09 18.36 11.06
N LYS A 336 -37.36 17.15 11.55
CA LYS A 336 -36.55 15.95 11.21
C LYS A 336 -36.56 15.64 9.72
N ALA A 337 -37.69 15.79 9.03
CA ALA A 337 -37.79 15.60 7.59
C ALA A 337 -36.99 16.67 6.82
N SER A 338 -37.07 17.94 7.25
CA SER A 338 -36.25 19.03 6.71
C SER A 338 -34.75 18.72 6.85
N ASN A 339 -34.30 18.38 8.06
CA ASN A 339 -32.91 18.02 8.33
C ASN A 339 -32.46 16.80 7.50
N ARG A 340 -33.33 15.78 7.36
CA ARG A 340 -33.09 14.61 6.48
C ARG A 340 -32.90 15.02 5.02
N THR A 341 -33.74 15.91 4.48
CA THR A 341 -33.57 16.40 3.10
C THR A 341 -32.30 17.22 2.91
N LEU A 342 -31.92 18.05 3.89
CA LEU A 342 -30.66 18.79 3.88
C LEU A 342 -29.45 17.84 3.93
N GLY A 343 -29.47 16.84 4.81
CA GLY A 343 -28.43 15.81 4.89
C GLY A 343 -28.30 15.04 3.57
N ASN A 344 -29.43 14.64 2.96
CA ASN A 344 -29.47 13.97 1.67
C ASN A 344 -28.92 14.80 0.51
N LEU A 345 -29.16 16.13 0.51
CA LEU A 345 -28.58 17.04 -0.46
C LEU A 345 -27.06 17.20 -0.27
N ILE A 346 -26.61 17.34 0.98
CA ILE A 346 -25.19 17.47 1.33
C ILE A 346 -24.42 16.22 0.89
N ILE A 347 -24.91 15.02 1.22
CA ILE A 347 -24.24 13.77 0.81
C ILE A 347 -24.38 13.49 -0.69
N GLY A 348 -25.43 13.99 -1.34
CA GLY A 348 -25.57 13.96 -2.80
C GLY A 348 -24.49 14.79 -3.51
N ALA A 349 -24.23 16.01 -3.04
CA ALA A 349 -23.07 16.79 -3.52
C ALA A 349 -21.74 16.11 -3.16
N GLY A 350 -21.67 15.50 -1.97
CA GLY A 350 -20.55 14.70 -1.50
C GLY A 350 -20.16 13.56 -2.42
N SER A 351 -21.14 12.78 -2.89
CA SER A 351 -20.88 11.61 -3.74
C SER A 351 -20.37 11.99 -5.14
N VAL A 352 -20.84 13.11 -5.69
CA VAL A 352 -20.29 13.72 -6.92
C VAL A 352 -18.81 14.09 -6.71
N LEU A 353 -18.50 14.81 -5.63
CA LEU A 353 -17.14 15.25 -5.32
C LEU A 353 -16.21 14.08 -4.97
N TYR A 354 -16.73 13.01 -4.36
CA TYR A 354 -15.95 11.81 -4.07
C TYR A 354 -15.59 11.06 -5.36
N GLY A 355 -16.56 10.84 -6.27
CA GLY A 355 -16.27 10.26 -7.59
C GLY A 355 -15.28 11.10 -8.40
N LEU A 356 -15.34 12.44 -8.30
CA LEU A 356 -14.34 13.32 -8.88
C LEU A 356 -12.95 13.15 -8.22
N TYR A 357 -12.87 13.03 -6.90
CA TYR A 357 -11.62 12.80 -6.16
C TYR A 357 -10.91 11.51 -6.62
N GLU A 358 -11.64 10.40 -6.76
CA GLU A 358 -11.07 9.10 -7.17
C GLU A 358 -10.40 9.19 -8.56
N VAL A 359 -11.07 9.90 -9.47
CA VAL A 359 -10.61 10.11 -10.84
C VAL A 359 -9.44 11.11 -10.89
N LEU A 360 -9.46 12.18 -10.10
CA LEU A 360 -8.33 13.10 -9.94
C LEU A 360 -7.11 12.40 -9.35
N TYR A 361 -7.30 11.53 -8.35
CA TYR A 361 -6.22 10.72 -7.78
C TYR A 361 -5.62 9.76 -8.84
N LYS A 362 -6.45 9.04 -9.60
CA LYS A 362 -5.97 8.17 -10.69
C LYS A 362 -5.20 8.95 -11.74
N ARG A 363 -5.69 10.13 -12.14
CA ARG A 363 -5.06 10.96 -13.19
C ARG A 363 -3.75 11.63 -12.77
N LEU A 364 -3.68 12.12 -11.53
CA LEU A 364 -2.60 13.03 -11.10
C LEU A 364 -1.57 12.35 -10.17
N ALA A 365 -1.93 11.26 -9.51
CA ALA A 365 -1.13 10.68 -8.43
C ALA A 365 -0.82 9.18 -8.60
N CYS A 366 -1.44 8.50 -9.56
CA CYS A 366 -1.09 7.12 -9.89
C CYS A 366 -0.02 7.07 -10.99
N PRO A 367 0.91 6.08 -10.93
CA PRO A 367 1.86 5.88 -12.01
C PRO A 367 1.18 5.33 -13.27
N PRO A 368 1.78 5.55 -14.46
CA PRO A 368 1.24 5.07 -15.72
C PRO A 368 1.20 3.54 -15.79
N GLU A 369 0.35 3.04 -16.69
CA GLU A 369 0.22 1.60 -16.91
C GLU A 369 1.52 0.94 -17.37
N GLY A 370 1.67 -0.35 -17.12
CA GLY A 370 2.95 -1.06 -17.28
C GLY A 370 3.90 -0.91 -16.10
N THR A 371 3.72 0.11 -15.23
CA THR A 371 4.46 0.20 -13.96
C THR A 371 4.21 -1.05 -13.11
N SER A 372 5.27 -1.66 -12.58
CA SER A 372 5.15 -2.92 -11.83
C SER A 372 4.25 -2.77 -10.59
N PRO A 373 3.37 -3.76 -10.26
CA PRO A 373 2.37 -3.62 -9.20
C PRO A 373 2.96 -3.23 -7.84
N GLY A 374 4.15 -3.74 -7.50
CA GLY A 374 4.85 -3.38 -6.26
C GLY A 374 5.19 -1.89 -6.17
N ARG A 375 5.57 -1.25 -7.28
CA ARG A 375 5.85 0.20 -7.32
C ARG A 375 4.57 1.02 -7.14
N GLY A 376 3.46 0.59 -7.76
CA GLY A 376 2.14 1.20 -7.55
C GLY A 376 1.71 1.14 -6.07
N VAL A 377 1.80 -0.03 -5.43
CA VAL A 377 1.45 -0.22 -4.02
C VAL A 377 2.33 0.64 -3.07
N ILE A 378 3.62 0.78 -3.37
CA ILE A 378 4.53 1.63 -2.59
C ILE A 378 4.20 3.12 -2.78
N PHE A 379 3.92 3.52 -4.01
CA PHE A 379 3.64 4.92 -4.30
C PHE A 379 2.28 5.37 -3.78
N ALA A 380 1.23 4.55 -3.92
CA ALA A 380 -0.12 4.83 -3.42
C ALA A 380 -0.13 5.11 -1.91
N ASN A 381 0.49 4.25 -1.09
CA ASN A 381 0.60 4.47 0.36
C ASN A 381 1.50 5.65 0.74
N THR A 382 2.52 5.95 -0.07
CA THR A 382 3.34 7.16 0.09
C THR A 382 2.51 8.41 -0.17
N PHE A 383 1.73 8.45 -1.25
CA PHE A 383 0.83 9.55 -1.56
C PHE A 383 -0.30 9.69 -0.53
N ALA A 384 -0.87 8.58 -0.06
CA ALA A 384 -1.81 8.55 1.07
C ALA A 384 -1.23 9.21 2.33
N SER A 385 0.06 8.96 2.60
CA SER A 385 0.74 9.56 3.74
C SER A 385 1.01 11.06 3.53
N LEU A 386 1.21 11.50 2.29
CA LEU A 386 1.27 12.94 1.97
C LEU A 386 -0.09 13.63 2.17
N ILE A 387 -1.21 12.96 1.86
CA ILE A 387 -2.57 13.43 2.19
C ILE A 387 -2.73 13.56 3.73
N GLY A 388 -2.26 12.56 4.50
CA GLY A 388 -2.27 12.61 5.96
C GLY A 388 -1.40 13.74 6.52
N ILE A 389 -0.19 13.95 5.98
CA ILE A 389 0.70 15.07 6.35
C ILE A 389 0.03 16.42 6.03
N PHE A 390 -0.56 16.57 4.84
CA PHE A 390 -1.28 17.79 4.48
C PHE A 390 -2.46 18.05 5.42
N THR A 391 -3.21 17.01 5.78
CA THR A 391 -4.29 17.07 6.76
C THR A 391 -3.79 17.60 8.10
N LEU A 392 -2.75 16.98 8.67
CA LEU A 392 -2.18 17.39 9.96
C LEU A 392 -1.55 18.78 9.95
N LEU A 393 -1.02 19.26 8.81
CA LEU A 393 -0.35 20.57 8.71
C LEU A 393 -1.27 21.73 8.31
N VAL A 394 -2.37 21.46 7.61
CA VAL A 394 -3.27 22.50 7.04
C VAL A 394 -4.68 22.42 7.63
N LEU A 395 -5.24 21.21 7.78
CA LEU A 395 -6.61 21.01 8.25
C LEU A 395 -6.74 21.02 9.78
N TRP A 396 -5.67 21.30 10.52
CA TRP A 396 -5.78 21.69 11.92
C TRP A 396 -6.24 23.16 12.08
N ILE A 397 -6.03 24.02 11.08
CA ILE A 397 -6.31 25.47 11.16
C ILE A 397 -7.80 25.76 11.41
N PRO A 398 -8.76 25.02 10.83
CA PRO A 398 -10.18 25.23 11.14
C PRO A 398 -10.60 24.78 12.55
N LEU A 399 -9.91 23.84 13.21
CA LEU A 399 -10.28 23.38 14.56
C LEU A 399 -10.39 24.51 15.61
N PRO A 400 -9.39 25.39 15.82
CA PRO A 400 -9.51 26.49 16.76
C PRO A 400 -10.57 27.52 16.32
N ILE A 401 -10.80 27.69 15.01
CA ILE A 401 -11.84 28.57 14.49
C ILE A 401 -13.22 28.02 14.89
N LEU A 402 -13.50 26.74 14.62
CA LEU A 402 -14.74 26.06 14.97
C LEU A 402 -15.00 26.06 16.48
N HIS A 403 -13.94 25.89 17.29
CA HIS A 403 -14.04 25.93 18.75
C HIS A 403 -14.38 27.35 19.27
N VAL A 404 -13.73 28.40 18.74
CA VAL A 404 -13.98 29.79 19.15
C VAL A 404 -15.35 30.30 18.71
N PHE A 405 -15.83 29.91 17.53
CA PHE A 405 -17.20 30.22 17.06
C PHE A 405 -18.28 29.33 17.70
N GLY A 406 -17.90 28.31 18.47
CA GLY A 406 -18.84 27.37 19.10
C GLY A 406 -19.55 26.42 18.12
N TRP A 407 -19.14 26.38 16.85
CA TRP A 407 -19.70 25.47 15.84
C TRP A 407 -19.30 24.01 16.10
N GLU A 408 -18.09 23.78 16.59
CA GLU A 408 -17.65 22.47 17.08
C GLU A 408 -16.65 22.66 18.22
N THR A 409 -17.08 22.46 19.47
CA THR A 409 -16.15 22.47 20.61
C THR A 409 -15.25 21.24 20.56
N PHE A 410 -13.96 21.45 20.28
CA PHE A 410 -12.94 20.40 20.36
C PHE A 410 -12.84 19.83 21.80
N GLU A 411 -13.25 18.57 21.96
CA GLU A 411 -13.28 17.85 23.23
C GLU A 411 -12.83 16.40 22.99
N TRP A 412 -11.86 15.92 23.78
CA TRP A 412 -11.38 14.54 23.66
C TRP A 412 -12.49 13.54 24.03
N PRO A 413 -12.69 12.46 23.24
CA PRO A 413 -13.68 11.44 23.57
C PRO A 413 -13.37 10.76 24.90
N GLN A 414 -14.43 10.54 25.66
CA GLN A 414 -14.40 9.93 26.99
C GLN A 414 -15.02 8.51 26.94
N GLY A 415 -14.67 7.68 27.93
CA GLY A 415 -15.21 6.31 28.04
C GLY A 415 -14.98 5.47 26.78
N GLU A 416 -16.07 4.82 26.34
CA GLU A 416 -16.10 3.89 25.21
C GLU A 416 -15.79 4.56 23.86
N ALA A 417 -16.28 5.79 23.64
CA ALA A 417 -16.09 6.54 22.40
C ALA A 417 -14.60 6.68 22.03
N ARG A 418 -13.70 6.74 23.01
CA ARG A 418 -12.25 6.84 22.77
C ARG A 418 -11.68 5.60 22.08
N TRP A 419 -12.07 4.41 22.54
CA TRP A 419 -11.56 3.14 21.99
C TRP A 419 -12.20 2.84 20.64
N LEU A 420 -13.50 3.11 20.49
CA LEU A 420 -14.17 3.00 19.20
C LEU A 420 -13.60 3.99 18.18
N LEU A 421 -13.30 5.24 18.56
CA LEU A 421 -12.68 6.20 17.65
C LEU A 421 -11.26 5.78 17.24
N PHE A 422 -10.48 5.18 18.16
CA PHE A 422 -9.17 4.62 17.82
C PHE A 422 -9.28 3.47 16.81
N ILE A 423 -10.22 2.55 17.01
CA ILE A 423 -10.52 1.46 16.07
C ILE A 423 -10.96 2.04 14.72
N SER A 424 -11.95 2.94 14.71
CA SER A 424 -12.45 3.63 13.52
C SER A 424 -11.33 4.35 12.75
N THR A 425 -10.41 5.00 13.46
CA THR A 425 -9.25 5.72 12.88
C THR A 425 -8.24 4.79 12.22
N ILE A 426 -7.97 3.61 12.79
CA ILE A 426 -7.10 2.58 12.19
C ILE A 426 -7.80 1.89 11.02
N SER A 427 -9.08 1.55 11.18
CA SER A 427 -9.90 0.98 10.12
C SER A 427 -10.03 1.94 8.94
N ASN A 428 -10.17 3.25 9.17
CA ASN A 428 -10.16 4.26 8.11
C ASN A 428 -8.83 4.28 7.36
N ALA A 429 -7.70 4.42 8.06
CA ALA A 429 -6.38 4.37 7.41
C ALA A 429 -6.20 3.08 6.58
N THR A 430 -6.56 1.93 7.15
CA THR A 430 -6.45 0.63 6.48
C THR A 430 -7.34 0.53 5.24
N PHE A 431 -8.59 0.98 5.35
CA PHE A 431 -9.52 1.09 4.22
C PHE A 431 -8.94 1.99 3.13
N SER A 432 -8.61 3.24 3.46
CA SER A 432 -8.21 4.24 2.48
C SER A 432 -6.88 3.93 1.81
N GLY A 433 -5.88 3.43 2.55
CA GLY A 433 -4.64 2.94 1.95
C GLY A 433 -4.88 1.78 0.98
N SER A 434 -5.72 0.81 1.36
CA SER A 434 -6.11 -0.30 0.49
C SER A 434 -6.88 0.18 -0.75
N PHE A 435 -7.76 1.16 -0.59
CA PHE A 435 -8.58 1.74 -1.65
C PHE A 435 -7.75 2.54 -2.67
N LEU A 436 -6.79 3.35 -2.19
CA LEU A 436 -5.83 4.09 -3.03
C LEU A 436 -4.90 3.14 -3.80
N VAL A 437 -4.53 2.00 -3.21
CA VAL A 437 -3.83 0.91 -3.92
C VAL A 437 -4.72 0.28 -4.97
N LEU A 438 -6.00 0.03 -4.66
CA LEU A 438 -7.00 -0.50 -5.59
C LEU A 438 -7.12 0.36 -6.84
N ILE A 439 -7.40 1.66 -6.68
CA ILE A 439 -7.52 2.61 -7.78
C ILE A 439 -6.21 2.68 -8.58
N SER A 440 -5.05 2.70 -7.89
CA SER A 440 -3.74 2.74 -8.55
C SER A 440 -3.51 1.55 -9.47
N LEU A 441 -3.81 0.33 -9.00
CA LEU A 441 -3.63 -0.88 -9.78
C LEU A 441 -4.72 -1.05 -10.84
N THR A 442 -6.01 -0.88 -10.50
CA THR A 442 -7.13 -1.14 -11.39
C THR A 442 -7.68 0.16 -11.97
N SER A 443 -8.93 0.52 -11.69
CA SER A 443 -9.60 1.75 -12.12
C SER A 443 -10.39 2.35 -10.95
N PRO A 444 -10.74 3.65 -11.01
CA PRO A 444 -11.72 4.25 -10.09
C PRO A 444 -12.98 3.40 -10.04
N VAL A 445 -13.63 3.22 -11.19
CA VAL A 445 -14.91 2.51 -11.35
C VAL A 445 -14.94 1.13 -10.69
N LEU A 446 -13.92 0.28 -10.92
CA LEU A 446 -13.88 -1.05 -10.30
C LEU A 446 -13.77 -0.94 -8.78
N SER A 447 -12.98 0.02 -8.28
CA SER A 447 -12.76 0.23 -6.85
C SER A 447 -14.05 0.71 -6.16
N SER A 448 -14.71 1.74 -6.69
CA SER A 448 -15.93 2.29 -6.11
C SER A 448 -17.11 1.32 -6.20
N VAL A 449 -17.29 0.60 -7.32
CA VAL A 449 -18.34 -0.44 -7.43
C VAL A 449 -18.06 -1.61 -6.49
N ALA A 450 -16.78 -1.98 -6.29
CA ALA A 450 -16.45 -3.01 -5.31
C ALA A 450 -16.79 -2.57 -3.88
N ALA A 451 -16.55 -1.30 -3.53
CA ALA A 451 -16.92 -0.74 -2.23
C ALA A 451 -18.43 -0.81 -1.93
N LEU A 452 -19.30 -0.92 -2.95
CA LEU A 452 -20.75 -1.15 -2.77
C LEU A 452 -21.06 -2.46 -2.05
N LEU A 453 -20.18 -3.47 -2.15
CA LEU A 453 -20.32 -4.72 -1.39
C LEU A 453 -20.38 -4.47 0.12
N THR A 454 -19.75 -3.39 0.60
CA THR A 454 -19.81 -2.97 2.01
C THR A 454 -21.24 -2.74 2.49
N ILE A 455 -22.17 -2.30 1.64
CA ILE A 455 -23.58 -2.12 2.03
C ILE A 455 -24.18 -3.44 2.50
N PHE A 456 -23.95 -4.51 1.74
CA PHE A 456 -24.44 -5.84 2.09
C PHE A 456 -23.67 -6.43 3.28
N LEU A 457 -22.35 -6.20 3.38
CA LEU A 457 -21.56 -6.63 4.54
C LEU A 457 -22.00 -5.93 5.83
N VAL A 458 -22.31 -4.64 5.77
CA VAL A 458 -22.90 -3.84 6.87
C VAL A 458 -24.22 -4.48 7.31
N ALA A 459 -25.14 -4.78 6.38
CA ALA A 459 -26.41 -5.45 6.70
C ALA A 459 -26.23 -6.84 7.33
N LEU A 460 -25.24 -7.64 6.87
CA LEU A 460 -24.91 -8.93 7.47
C LEU A 460 -24.32 -8.80 8.89
N VAL A 461 -23.51 -7.76 9.15
CA VAL A 461 -22.98 -7.45 10.49
C VAL A 461 -24.09 -6.99 11.42
N ASP A 462 -24.99 -6.11 10.98
CA ASP A 462 -26.16 -5.67 11.74
C ASP A 462 -27.07 -6.84 12.12
N TRP A 463 -27.33 -7.77 11.20
CA TRP A 463 -28.06 -8.99 11.51
C TRP A 463 -27.35 -9.86 12.55
N LYS A 464 -26.04 -10.09 12.37
CA LYS A 464 -25.30 -11.02 13.21
C LYS A 464 -24.99 -10.49 14.62
N TRP A 465 -24.81 -9.18 14.76
CA TRP A 465 -24.35 -8.56 16.00
C TRP A 465 -25.47 -7.80 16.73
N ASN A 466 -26.34 -7.10 15.98
CA ASN A 466 -27.41 -6.27 16.53
C ASN A 466 -28.79 -6.97 16.51
N ASN A 467 -28.85 -8.23 16.08
CA ASN A 467 -30.07 -9.06 15.96
C ASN A 467 -31.21 -8.43 15.14
N LYS A 468 -30.88 -7.48 14.24
CA LYS A 468 -31.86 -6.87 13.32
C LYS A 468 -32.24 -7.87 12.23
N GLU A 469 -33.52 -8.04 11.94
CA GLU A 469 -33.96 -9.00 10.92
C GLU A 469 -33.48 -8.59 9.51
N LEU A 470 -32.96 -9.56 8.75
CA LEU A 470 -32.60 -9.36 7.34
C LEU A 470 -33.88 -9.24 6.50
N SER A 471 -34.24 -8.01 6.13
CA SER A 471 -35.30 -7.78 5.14
C SER A 471 -35.00 -8.52 3.83
N GLY A 472 -36.03 -9.08 3.21
CA GLY A 472 -35.94 -9.67 1.87
C GLY A 472 -35.40 -8.69 0.82
N ALA A 473 -35.63 -7.38 1.02
CA ALA A 473 -35.04 -6.33 0.18
C ALA A 473 -33.51 -6.23 0.37
N SER A 474 -33.01 -6.29 1.61
CA SER A 474 -31.57 -6.29 1.89
C SER A 474 -30.86 -7.49 1.25
N ILE A 475 -31.50 -8.66 1.25
CA ILE A 475 -31.01 -9.87 0.57
C ILE A 475 -31.02 -9.69 -0.96
N THR A 476 -32.16 -9.28 -1.53
CA THR A 476 -32.32 -9.14 -2.99
C THR A 476 -31.40 -8.06 -3.57
N GLY A 477 -31.35 -6.88 -2.94
CA GLY A 477 -30.45 -5.80 -3.33
C GLY A 477 -28.98 -6.17 -3.13
N GLY A 478 -28.64 -6.88 -2.05
CA GLY A 478 -27.30 -7.41 -1.83
C GLY A 478 -26.82 -8.38 -2.92
N ILE A 479 -27.70 -9.30 -3.36
CA ILE A 479 -27.43 -10.21 -4.48
C ILE A 479 -27.20 -9.43 -5.78
N LEU A 480 -27.99 -8.39 -6.07
CA LEU A 480 -27.79 -7.54 -7.24
C LEU A 480 -26.45 -6.79 -7.22
N ILE A 481 -26.03 -6.28 -6.05
CA ILE A 481 -24.71 -5.64 -5.88
C ILE A 481 -23.57 -6.65 -6.13
N ILE A 482 -23.71 -7.89 -5.64
CA ILE A 482 -22.73 -8.97 -5.90
C ILE A 482 -22.66 -9.29 -7.40
N ILE A 483 -23.80 -9.44 -8.07
CA ILE A 483 -23.86 -9.70 -9.52
C ILE A 483 -23.22 -8.54 -10.29
N ALA A 484 -23.54 -7.29 -9.96
CA ALA A 484 -22.95 -6.11 -10.58
C ALA A 484 -21.42 -6.04 -10.43
N PHE A 485 -20.91 -6.34 -9.23
CA PHE A 485 -19.46 -6.41 -8.99
C PHE A 485 -18.79 -7.53 -9.80
N LEU A 486 -19.40 -8.71 -9.90
CA LEU A 486 -18.87 -9.82 -10.70
C LEU A 486 -18.87 -9.50 -12.19
N LEU A 487 -19.94 -8.91 -12.71
CA LEU A 487 -20.03 -8.45 -14.11
C LEU A 487 -18.96 -7.40 -14.44
N LEU A 488 -18.76 -6.42 -13.55
CA LEU A 488 -17.74 -5.39 -13.75
C LEU A 488 -16.31 -5.94 -13.63
N SER A 489 -16.09 -6.87 -12.69
CA SER A 489 -14.79 -7.55 -12.52
C SER A 489 -14.44 -8.36 -13.75
N TRP A 490 -15.41 -9.09 -14.32
CA TRP A 490 -15.24 -9.84 -15.57
C TRP A 490 -15.01 -8.92 -16.78
N SER A 491 -15.79 -7.84 -16.91
CA SER A 491 -15.61 -6.82 -17.94
C SER A 491 -14.21 -6.21 -17.91
N THR A 492 -13.73 -5.83 -16.71
CA THR A 492 -12.40 -5.25 -16.51
C THR A 492 -11.28 -6.27 -16.76
N TYR A 493 -11.49 -7.54 -16.37
CA TYR A 493 -10.55 -8.62 -16.69
C TYR A 493 -10.40 -8.82 -18.21
N ARG A 494 -11.53 -8.90 -18.92
CA ARG A 494 -11.55 -9.03 -20.38
C ARG A 494 -10.91 -7.84 -21.09
N GLU A 495 -11.22 -6.62 -20.67
CA GLU A 495 -10.63 -5.39 -21.22
C GLU A 495 -9.09 -5.38 -21.10
N MET A 496 -8.56 -5.76 -19.94
CA MET A 496 -7.12 -5.84 -19.75
C MET A 496 -6.45 -6.95 -20.58
N ASP A 497 -7.15 -8.07 -20.83
CA ASP A 497 -6.64 -9.16 -21.68
C ASP A 497 -6.70 -8.80 -23.17
N GLU A 498 -7.75 -8.08 -23.61
CA GLU A 498 -7.83 -7.43 -24.93
C GLU A 498 -6.65 -6.46 -25.15
N GLU A 499 -6.35 -5.60 -24.17
CA GLU A 499 -5.25 -4.64 -24.25
C GLU A 499 -3.87 -5.30 -24.20
N ARG A 500 -3.69 -6.34 -23.37
CA ARG A 500 -2.45 -7.14 -23.35
C ARG A 500 -2.21 -7.79 -24.72
N ARG A 501 -3.22 -8.44 -25.29
CA ARG A 501 -3.11 -9.05 -26.62
C ARG A 501 -2.73 -8.03 -27.69
N ARG A 502 -3.37 -6.85 -27.68
CA ARG A 502 -3.03 -5.78 -28.60
C ARG A 502 -1.59 -5.30 -28.47
N ARG A 503 -1.05 -5.13 -27.25
CA ARG A 503 0.35 -4.75 -27.04
C ARG A 503 1.32 -5.81 -27.59
N LEU A 504 1.00 -7.10 -27.42
CA LEU A 504 1.79 -8.20 -27.99
C LEU A 504 1.71 -8.25 -29.53
N GLU A 505 0.55 -7.90 -30.12
CA GLU A 505 0.39 -7.78 -31.57
C GLU A 505 1.20 -6.59 -32.14
N GLU A 506 1.24 -5.45 -31.43
CA GLU A 506 2.07 -4.28 -31.77
C GLU A 506 3.58 -4.61 -31.65
N GLU A 507 4.04 -5.10 -30.48
CA GLU A 507 5.45 -5.50 -30.24
C GLU A 507 5.94 -6.63 -31.18
N GLY A 508 5.05 -7.53 -31.58
CA GLY A 508 5.38 -8.61 -32.52
C GLY A 508 5.59 -8.12 -33.96
N SER A 509 4.86 -7.07 -34.36
CA SER A 509 4.95 -6.53 -35.73
C SER A 509 6.24 -5.75 -35.99
N ASP A 510 6.77 -5.05 -34.98
CA ASP A 510 8.05 -4.34 -35.07
C ASP A 510 9.26 -5.29 -35.24
N ALA A 511 9.10 -6.57 -34.86
CA ALA A 511 10.14 -7.59 -34.99
C ALA A 511 10.21 -8.26 -36.39
N GLU A 512 9.15 -8.15 -37.21
CA GLU A 512 9.13 -8.72 -38.58
C GLU A 512 9.54 -7.71 -39.66
N THR A 513 9.85 -6.46 -39.31
CA THR A 513 10.20 -5.38 -40.25
C THR A 513 11.70 -5.08 -40.39
N ASP A 514 12.57 -5.80 -39.70
CA ASP A 514 14.03 -5.55 -39.61
C ASP A 514 14.91 -6.61 -40.33
N ASP A 515 14.31 -7.53 -41.11
CA ASP A 515 14.98 -8.61 -41.91
C ASP A 515 15.03 -8.30 -43.43
#